data_AF-A0A1S0TSS7-F1
#
_entry.id   AF-A0A1S0TSS7-F1
#
_cell.length_a   1.000
_cell.length_b   1.000
_cell.length_c   1.000
_cell.angle_alpha   90.00
_cell.angle_beta   90.00
_cell.angle_gamma   90.00
#
_symmetry.space_group_name_H-M   'P 1'
#
loop_
_entity.id
_entity.type
_entity.pdbx_description
1 polymer ?
#
loop_
_entity_poly.entity_id
_entity_poly.type
_entity_poly.pdbx_seq_one_letter_code
_entity_poly.pdbx_strand_id
1 'polypeptide(L)'
;MTNDDEHEVINVWEDSDNGNTLESRNARENHKAILHIDLENEEKAQIICRTLAVDKEPLRSTAKRTYTVRGHHLVIEIVSLDAKYLQKSIDNLFNMCYLAKQTIEEITRYHLKVSSNITDATCGKSGKSRD
;
A
#
# COMPACT_ATOMS: atom_id res chain seq x y z
N MET A 1 -50.36 12.75 -44.40
CA MET A 1 -48.91 12.90 -44.25
C MET A 1 -48.63 13.07 -42.78
N THR A 2 -47.83 12.17 -42.24
CA THR A 2 -47.34 12.08 -40.86
C THR A 2 -46.65 13.37 -40.42
N ASN A 3 -46.73 13.68 -39.13
CA ASN A 3 -45.58 13.60 -38.21
C ASN A 3 -46.07 13.79 -36.77
N ASP A 4 -45.79 12.76 -35.97
CA ASP A 4 -45.81 12.77 -34.51
C ASP A 4 -44.62 13.58 -33.99
N ASP A 5 -44.80 14.33 -32.91
CA ASP A 5 -43.76 14.64 -31.92
C ASP A 5 -44.45 15.12 -30.64
N GLU A 6 -44.63 14.18 -29.71
CA GLU A 6 -44.92 14.45 -28.31
C GLU A 6 -43.66 14.99 -27.62
N HIS A 7 -43.81 15.89 -26.64
CA HIS A 7 -43.11 15.78 -25.36
C HIS A 7 -43.74 16.73 -24.34
N GLU A 8 -44.51 16.13 -23.44
CA GLU A 8 -45.15 16.75 -22.29
C GLU A 8 -44.16 16.95 -21.11
N VAL A 9 -44.44 18.00 -20.34
CA VAL A 9 -43.62 18.65 -19.32
C VAL A 9 -43.84 18.02 -17.95
N ILE A 10 -42.81 17.68 -17.16
CA ILE A 10 -42.97 17.54 -15.69
C ILE A 10 -41.71 17.94 -14.88
N ASN A 11 -41.80 19.12 -14.25
CA ASN A 11 -41.43 19.53 -12.87
C ASN A 11 -40.42 18.68 -12.06
N VAL A 12 -39.25 19.23 -11.63
CA VAL A 12 -38.98 20.07 -10.43
C VAL A 12 -38.70 19.27 -9.13
N TRP A 13 -37.41 19.31 -8.75
CA TRP A 13 -36.79 19.49 -7.41
C TRP A 13 -36.46 18.29 -6.48
N GLU A 14 -35.39 18.57 -5.71
CA GLU A 14 -34.94 18.04 -4.41
C GLU A 14 -33.84 16.96 -4.35
N ASP A 15 -32.74 17.39 -3.71
CA ASP A 15 -31.66 16.59 -3.16
C ASP A 15 -32.21 15.56 -2.15
N SER A 16 -31.81 14.30 -2.31
CA SER A 16 -31.93 13.32 -1.23
C SER A 16 -30.74 12.39 -1.26
N ASP A 17 -29.87 12.57 -0.26
CA ASP A 17 -28.83 11.66 0.15
C ASP A 17 -29.49 10.31 0.50
N ASN A 18 -29.20 9.26 -0.26
CA ASN A 18 -29.55 7.91 0.15
C ASN A 18 -28.45 6.93 -0.28
N GLY A 19 -27.84 6.33 0.74
CA GLY A 19 -26.73 5.41 0.60
C GLY A 19 -27.05 4.18 -0.23
N ASN A 20 -25.95 3.56 -0.68
CA ASN A 20 -25.87 2.24 -1.29
C ASN A 20 -26.38 2.13 -2.75
N THR A 21 -25.57 2.60 -3.71
CA THR A 21 -25.58 2.08 -5.08
C THR A 21 -24.18 2.18 -5.70
N LEU A 22 -23.21 1.46 -5.15
CA LEU A 22 -21.96 1.14 -5.87
C LEU A 22 -21.85 -0.37 -6.13
N GLU A 23 -22.96 -1.08 -6.08
CA GLU A 23 -23.08 -2.44 -6.60
C GLU A 23 -23.79 -2.29 -7.95
N SER A 24 -23.20 -2.78 -9.04
CA SER A 24 -23.79 -2.83 -10.38
C SER A 24 -23.57 -1.63 -11.34
N ARG A 25 -22.36 -1.08 -11.38
CA ARG A 25 -21.82 -0.49 -12.63
C ARG A 25 -20.51 -1.18 -13.03
N ASN A 26 -20.64 -2.06 -14.03
CA ASN A 26 -19.60 -2.68 -14.87
C ASN A 26 -19.16 -4.10 -14.47
N ALA A 27 -19.86 -5.11 -15.03
CA ALA A 27 -19.26 -6.38 -15.40
C ALA A 27 -18.29 -6.23 -16.60
N ARG A 28 -17.42 -5.21 -16.56
CA ARG A 28 -16.19 -5.23 -17.36
C ARG A 28 -15.23 -6.07 -16.56
N GLU A 29 -14.68 -7.12 -17.17
CA GLU A 29 -13.76 -8.04 -16.49
C GLU A 29 -12.67 -7.25 -15.77
N ASN A 30 -12.67 -7.30 -14.44
CA ASN A 30 -11.68 -6.60 -13.64
C ASN A 30 -10.37 -7.40 -13.68
N HIS A 31 -9.29 -6.78 -14.15
CA HIS A 31 -7.96 -7.37 -14.03
C HIS A 31 -7.56 -7.40 -12.56
N LYS A 32 -7.12 -8.56 -12.09
CA LYS A 32 -6.77 -8.78 -10.68
C LYS A 32 -5.40 -9.44 -10.54
N ALA A 33 -4.64 -8.98 -9.56
CA ALA A 33 -3.41 -9.62 -9.11
C ALA A 33 -3.42 -9.73 -7.59
N ILE A 34 -2.94 -10.86 -7.07
CA ILE A 34 -2.69 -11.05 -5.64
C ILE A 34 -1.20 -11.35 -5.49
N LEU A 35 -0.50 -10.52 -4.72
CA LEU A 35 0.93 -10.65 -4.47
C LEU A 35 1.15 -11.05 -3.02
N HIS A 36 1.97 -12.07 -2.82
CA HIS A 36 2.44 -12.50 -1.50
C HIS A 36 3.93 -12.21 -1.43
N ILE A 37 4.32 -11.29 -0.56
CA ILE A 37 5.72 -10.86 -0.39
C ILE A 37 6.18 -11.31 0.98
N ASP A 38 7.18 -12.19 1.02
CA ASP A 38 7.86 -12.57 2.25
C ASP A 38 8.78 -11.43 2.72
N LEU A 39 8.59 -11.02 3.97
CA LEU A 39 9.33 -9.94 4.62
C LEU A 39 10.10 -10.45 5.85
N GLU A 40 10.37 -11.76 5.90
CA GLU A 40 11.20 -12.50 6.87
C GLU A 40 10.58 -12.65 8.26
N ASN A 41 9.95 -11.59 8.77
CA ASN A 41 9.24 -11.63 10.05
C ASN A 41 7.99 -10.74 10.04
N GLU A 42 7.11 -10.99 11.01
CA GLU A 42 5.82 -10.30 11.10
C GLU A 42 5.96 -8.82 11.42
N GLU A 43 6.95 -8.42 12.24
CA GLU A 43 7.17 -7.02 12.58
C GLU A 43 7.52 -6.19 11.34
N LYS A 44 8.48 -6.66 10.53
CA LYS A 44 8.85 -6.06 9.24
C LYS A 44 7.64 -5.99 8.31
N ALA A 45 6.86 -7.07 8.22
CA ALA A 45 5.66 -7.11 7.40
C ALA A 45 4.62 -6.06 7.82
N GLN A 46 4.39 -5.89 9.12
CA GLN A 46 3.49 -4.89 9.65
C GLN A 46 3.99 -3.45 9.43
N ILE A 47 5.28 -3.18 9.63
CA ILE A 47 5.86 -1.86 9.39
C ILE A 47 5.71 -1.49 7.91
N ILE A 48 6.16 -2.36 7.02
CA ILE A 48 6.08 -2.12 5.57
C ILE A 48 4.62 -1.98 5.13
N CYS A 49 3.70 -2.80 5.64
CA CYS A 49 2.27 -2.67 5.34
C CYS A 49 1.73 -1.27 5.69
N ARG A 50 2.04 -0.76 6.89
CA ARG A 50 1.59 0.56 7.33
C ARG A 50 2.21 1.67 6.47
N THR A 51 3.49 1.54 6.13
CA THR A 51 4.21 2.48 5.25
C THR A 51 3.65 2.50 3.84
N LEU A 52 3.27 1.35 3.27
CA LEU A 52 2.71 1.28 1.92
C LEU A 52 1.22 1.68 1.86
N ALA A 53 0.47 1.47 2.94
CA ALA A 53 -0.96 1.80 2.99
C ALA A 53 -1.25 3.32 2.90
N VAL A 54 -0.27 4.17 3.21
CA VAL A 54 -0.37 5.62 3.05
C VAL A 54 -0.14 6.07 1.60
N ASP A 55 0.58 5.28 0.79
CA ASP A 55 0.77 5.54 -0.64
C ASP A 55 -0.52 5.23 -1.40
N LYS A 56 -1.21 6.27 -1.85
CA LYS A 56 -2.48 6.14 -2.57
C LYS A 56 -2.24 6.12 -4.07
N GLU A 57 -3.01 5.28 -4.75
CA GLU A 57 -3.09 5.31 -6.21
C GLU A 57 -3.50 6.71 -6.69
N PRO A 58 -2.90 7.23 -7.78
CA PRO A 58 -3.28 8.53 -8.32
C PRO A 58 -4.73 8.48 -8.81
N LEU A 59 -5.48 9.58 -8.65
CA LEU A 59 -6.91 9.67 -9.01
C LEU A 59 -7.24 9.22 -10.45
N ARG A 60 -6.29 9.37 -11.38
CA ARG A 60 -6.42 8.97 -12.79
C ARG A 60 -6.19 7.47 -13.04
N SER A 61 -5.81 6.71 -12.01
CA SER A 61 -5.61 5.26 -12.05
C SER A 61 -6.96 4.59 -11.85
N THR A 62 -7.23 3.54 -12.62
CA THR A 62 -8.37 2.64 -12.36
C THR A 62 -8.02 1.54 -11.36
N ALA A 63 -6.76 1.50 -10.90
CA ALA A 63 -6.29 0.50 -9.94
C ALA A 63 -6.68 0.86 -8.50
N LYS A 64 -7.03 -0.17 -7.74
CA LYS A 64 -7.24 -0.12 -6.28
C LYS A 64 -6.38 -1.19 -5.63
N ARG A 65 -5.76 -0.86 -4.50
CA ARG A 65 -4.94 -1.78 -3.71
C ARG A 65 -5.53 -2.00 -2.32
N THR A 66 -5.54 -3.24 -1.88
CA THR A 66 -5.88 -3.64 -0.51
C THR A 66 -4.70 -4.40 0.08
N TYR A 67 -4.30 -4.03 1.29
CA TYR A 67 -3.14 -4.59 1.98
C TYR A 67 -3.57 -5.38 3.21
N THR A 68 -2.99 -6.56 3.43
CA THR A 68 -3.16 -7.34 4.65
C THR A 68 -1.84 -8.03 5.04
N VAL A 69 -1.65 -8.31 6.32
CA VAL A 69 -0.48 -9.04 6.82
C VAL A 69 -0.91 -10.41 7.33
N ARG A 70 -0.14 -11.45 6.98
CA ARG A 70 -0.34 -12.84 7.38
C ARG A 70 0.99 -13.44 7.84
N GLY A 71 1.26 -13.36 9.14
CA GLY A 71 2.57 -13.73 9.69
C GLY A 71 3.67 -12.88 9.08
N HIS A 72 4.69 -13.51 8.51
CA HIS A 72 5.81 -12.84 7.83
C HIS A 72 5.50 -12.39 6.39
N HIS A 73 4.28 -12.61 5.89
CA HIS A 73 3.90 -12.22 4.53
C HIS A 73 3.05 -10.96 4.50
N LEU A 74 3.38 -10.06 3.57
CA LEU A 74 2.50 -8.99 3.11
C LEU A 74 1.69 -9.50 1.91
N VAL A 75 0.37 -9.45 2.01
CA VAL A 75 -0.57 -9.84 0.95
C VAL A 75 -1.23 -8.60 0.39
N ILE A 76 -1.02 -8.35 -0.90
CA ILE A 76 -1.58 -7.20 -1.61
C ILE A 76 -2.51 -7.70 -2.71
N GLU A 77 -3.76 -7.28 -2.64
CA GLU A 77 -4.73 -7.44 -3.73
C GLU A 77 -4.80 -6.16 -4.54
N ILE A 78 -4.65 -6.27 -5.86
CA ILE A 78 -4.77 -5.16 -6.80
C ILE A 78 -5.86 -5.49 -7.81
N VAL A 79 -6.82 -4.59 -7.97
CA VAL A 79 -7.92 -4.71 -8.92
C VAL A 79 -7.94 -3.47 -9.81
N SER A 80 -8.08 -3.65 -11.12
CA SER A 80 -8.10 -2.58 -12.11
C SER A 80 -9.06 -2.88 -13.26
N LEU A 81 -9.67 -1.82 -13.81
CA LEU A 81 -10.47 -1.91 -15.04
C LEU A 81 -9.62 -1.99 -16.32
N ASP A 82 -8.31 -1.74 -16.22
CA ASP A 82 -7.37 -1.71 -17.35
C ASP A 82 -6.04 -2.37 -16.93
N ALA A 83 -5.60 -3.35 -17.74
CA ALA A 83 -4.36 -4.09 -17.54
C ALA A 83 -3.12 -3.19 -17.48
N LYS A 84 -3.09 -2.09 -18.22
CA LYS A 84 -1.99 -1.12 -18.20
C LYS A 84 -1.85 -0.45 -16.84
N TYR A 85 -2.97 -0.12 -16.19
CA TYR A 85 -2.97 0.45 -14.84
C TYR A 85 -2.68 -0.61 -13.79
N LEU A 86 -3.10 -1.87 -13.98
CA LEU A 86 -2.68 -2.98 -13.12
C LEU A 86 -1.16 -3.15 -13.14
N GLN A 87 -0.55 -3.20 -14.34
CA GLN A 87 0.91 -3.32 -14.50
C GLN A 87 1.63 -2.16 -13.80
N LYS A 88 1.24 -0.92 -14.09
CA LYS A 88 1.84 0.27 -13.44
C LYS A 88 1.70 0.25 -11.93
N SER A 89 0.56 -0.19 -11.43
CA SER A 89 0.32 -0.34 -9.99
C SER A 89 1.27 -1.37 -9.39
N ILE A 90 1.45 -2.52 -10.02
CA ILE A 90 2.41 -3.55 -9.57
C ILE A 90 3.85 -3.00 -9.59
N ASP A 91 4.26 -2.34 -10.66
CA ASP A 91 5.61 -1.76 -10.77
C ASP A 91 5.87 -0.74 -9.66
N ASN A 92 4.93 0.18 -9.43
CA ASN A 92 5.03 1.16 -8.34
C ASN A 92 5.07 0.48 -6.96
N LEU A 93 4.25 -0.57 -6.75
CA LEU A 93 4.23 -1.32 -5.51
C LEU A 93 5.61 -1.91 -5.19
N PHE A 94 6.26 -2.54 -6.17
CA PHE A 94 7.58 -3.13 -5.96
C PHE A 94 8.64 -2.08 -5.67
N ASN A 95 8.63 -0.95 -6.38
CA ASN A 95 9.55 0.15 -6.10
C ASN A 95 9.41 0.64 -4.66
N MET A 96 8.18 0.90 -4.20
CA MET A 96 7.93 1.38 -2.85
C MET A 96 8.24 0.32 -1.78
N CYS A 97 7.91 -0.95 -2.04
CA CYS A 97 8.22 -2.05 -1.12
C CYS A 97 9.74 -2.23 -0.97
N TYR A 98 10.48 -2.14 -2.07
CA TYR A 98 11.94 -2.23 -2.06
C TYR A 98 12.58 -1.09 -1.25
N LEU A 99 12.14 0.15 -1.47
CA LEU A 99 12.60 1.31 -0.71
C LEU A 99 12.30 1.17 0.79
N ALA A 100 11.09 0.72 1.15
CA ALA A 100 10.72 0.51 2.54
C ALA A 100 11.59 -0.58 3.20
N LYS A 101 11.85 -1.68 2.50
CA LYS A 101 12.72 -2.76 2.98
C LYS A 101 14.15 -2.26 3.23
N GLN A 102 14.74 -1.56 2.25
CA GLN A 102 16.07 -0.98 2.41
C GLN A 102 16.17 -0.01 3.59
N THR A 103 15.13 0.81 3.79
CA THR A 103 15.09 1.77 4.90
C THR A 103 15.17 1.06 6.26
N ILE A 104 14.39 -0.02 6.43
CA ILE A 104 14.44 -0.84 7.65
C ILE A 104 15.83 -1.45 7.84
N GLU A 105 16.41 -2.04 6.79
CA GLU A 105 17.72 -2.69 6.84
C GLU A 105 18.85 -1.72 7.20
N GLU A 106 18.84 -0.51 6.64
CA GLU A 106 19.81 0.53 7.01
C GLU A 106 19.65 0.94 8.47
N ILE A 107 18.42 1.22 8.93
CA ILE A 107 18.16 1.60 10.33
C ILE A 107 18.61 0.50 11.28
N THR A 108 18.29 -0.76 10.99
CA THR A 108 18.75 -1.91 11.79
C THR A 108 20.28 -1.97 11.84
N ARG A 109 20.97 -1.77 10.71
CA ARG A 109 22.44 -1.72 10.69
C ARG A 109 23.02 -0.58 11.52
N TYR A 110 22.41 0.62 11.48
CA TYR A 110 22.84 1.73 12.31
C TYR A 110 22.70 1.44 13.80
N HIS A 111 21.56 0.88 14.23
CA HIS A 111 21.37 0.49 15.63
C HIS A 111 22.41 -0.53 16.11
N LEU A 112 22.72 -1.54 15.29
CA LEU A 112 23.75 -2.54 15.62
C LEU A 112 25.14 -1.92 15.79
N LYS A 113 25.54 -1.00 14.89
CA LYS A 113 26.83 -0.28 14.99
C LYS A 113 26.91 0.62 16.23
N VAL A 114 25.81 1.27 16.61
CA VAL A 114 25.78 2.09 17.83
C VAL A 114 25.95 1.22 19.07
N SER A 115 25.23 0.08 19.13
CA SER A 115 25.34 -0.86 20.25
C SER A 115 26.75 -1.44 20.41
N SER A 116 27.44 -1.79 19.32
CA SER A 116 28.82 -2.28 19.38
C SER A 116 29.82 -1.22 19.87
N ASN A 117 29.63 0.04 19.47
CA ASN A 117 30.52 1.12 19.89
C ASN A 117 30.39 1.44 21.39
N ILE A 118 29.21 1.24 21.99
CA ILE A 118 28.97 1.46 23.43
C ILE A 118 29.64 0.36 24.27
N THR A 119 29.61 -0.89 23.83
CA THR A 119 30.26 -2.01 24.54
C THR A 119 31.78 -1.91 24.52
N ASP A 120 32.37 -1.42 23.42
CA ASP A 120 33.81 -1.21 23.33
C ASP A 120 34.28 -0.03 24.19
N ALA A 121 33.47 1.04 24.29
CA ALA A 121 33.79 2.21 25.11
C ALA A 121 33.75 1.92 26.63
N THR A 122 32.99 0.92 27.07
CA THR A 122 32.84 0.56 28.50
C THR A 122 33.90 -0.44 28.99
N CYS A 123 34.65 -1.11 28.09
CA CYS A 123 35.67 -2.11 28.44
C CYS A 123 37.10 -1.54 28.59
N GLY A 124 37.30 -0.22 28.45
CA GLY A 124 38.62 0.42 28.42
C GLY A 124 39.21 0.94 29.74
N LYS A 125 38.54 0.75 30.90
CA LYS A 125 39.02 1.27 32.19
C LYS A 125 39.13 0.19 33.27
N SER A 126 40.10 -0.71 33.13
CA SER A 126 40.61 -1.44 34.31
C SER A 126 42.10 -1.72 34.17
N GLY A 127 42.89 -1.20 35.11
CA GLY A 127 44.19 -1.77 35.45
C GLY A 127 45.40 -0.91 35.14
N LYS A 128 45.71 0.06 36.02
CA LYS A 128 47.10 0.34 36.39
C LYS A 128 47.20 0.93 37.79
N SER A 129 47.01 0.07 38.79
CA SER A 129 47.63 0.28 40.10
C SER A 129 49.12 -0.04 39.95
N ARG A 130 49.98 0.91 40.29
CA ARG A 130 51.41 0.68 40.51
C ARG A 130 51.71 1.20 41.91
N ASP A 131 51.95 0.24 42.80
CA ASP A 131 52.68 0.44 44.05
C ASP A 131 54.14 0.80 43.77
#